data_AF-A0A7Z9Z850-F1
#
_entry.id   AF-A0A7Z9Z850-F1
#
_cell.length_a   1.000
_cell.length_b   1.000
_cell.length_c   1.000
_cell.angle_alpha   90.00
_cell.angle_beta   90.00
_cell.angle_gamma   90.00
#
_symmetry.space_group_name_H-M   'P 1'
#
loop_
_entity.id
_entity.type
_entity.pdbx_description
1 polymer ?
#
loop_
_entity_poly.entity_id
_entity_poly.type
_entity_poly.pdbx_seq_one_letter_code
_entity_poly.pdbx_strand_id
1 'polypeptide(L)'
;MLRFFPAEREVRNEEYQPKKFVKTLEPFLEVKRENWKPIKVGGNLPPKIVFIDGVRRTEYRVEIFDGNRFAGEGIFISIGAGALLIDRSLDRVDYKLLYRNVKRYFIHNAKGVKVPPRWETTVGETKLVFETMDSPMENVSEYANGVMKKMELEVLRQVYGSDIFVVSDGPVKTTKFLPNVIYLVKESRYFYLQGLEEVLFNIKGGERTPLFLFEEEAKRTKGGKTEGVKVKKVGCYVRLAPVHPQMAVENPLAGIARLEVPHGGDLKLLKEIMEKGASVAVYFANDPLRDRRSPQNLTPIAALEKELRRLLGKYEIIRRRVGTTLLSLLSGS
;
A
#
# COMPACT_ATOMS: atom_id res chain seq x y z
N MET A 1 -34.80 -0.59 3.85
CA MET A 1 -34.75 0.02 2.51
C MET A 1 -33.56 -0.58 1.77
N LEU A 2 -33.77 -1.15 0.57
CA LEU A 2 -32.67 -1.70 -0.23
C LEU A 2 -31.89 -0.55 -0.89
N ARG A 3 -30.56 -0.66 -0.96
CA ARG A 3 -29.67 0.29 -1.65
C ARG A 3 -28.89 -0.45 -2.73
N PHE A 4 -28.83 0.12 -3.92
CA PHE A 4 -28.12 -0.43 -5.07
C PHE A 4 -26.98 0.52 -5.44
N PHE A 5 -25.75 0.01 -5.46
CA PHE A 5 -24.57 0.76 -5.87
C PHE A 5 -23.89 0.03 -7.02
N PRO A 6 -23.32 0.76 -7.99
CA PRO A 6 -22.39 0.18 -8.95
C PRO A 6 -21.29 -0.59 -8.23
N ALA A 7 -21.01 -1.81 -8.69
CA ALA A 7 -19.78 -2.48 -8.30
C ALA A 7 -18.60 -1.64 -8.79
N GLU A 8 -17.60 -1.40 -7.92
CA GLU A 8 -16.36 -0.73 -8.32
C GLU A 8 -15.80 -1.45 -9.57
N ARG A 9 -15.74 -0.72 -10.69
CA ARG A 9 -15.05 -1.19 -11.88
C ARG A 9 -13.56 -1.07 -11.62
N GLU A 10 -12.89 -2.19 -11.40
CA GLU A 10 -11.44 -2.22 -11.52
C GLU A 10 -11.05 -1.86 -12.97
N VAL A 11 -9.84 -1.32 -13.12
CA VAL A 11 -9.29 -0.84 -14.40
C VAL A 11 -9.41 -1.96 -15.46
N ARG A 12 -9.60 -1.62 -16.74
CA ARG A 12 -9.74 -2.59 -17.85
C ARG A 12 -8.77 -3.78 -17.68
N ASN A 13 -9.33 -4.99 -17.57
CA ASN A 13 -8.66 -6.31 -17.49
C ASN A 13 -8.42 -6.92 -16.09
N GLU A 14 -9.03 -6.44 -15.01
CA GLU A 14 -9.02 -7.15 -13.72
C GLU A 14 -10.34 -7.93 -13.49
N GLU A 15 -10.25 -9.16 -12.97
CA GLU A 15 -11.41 -10.00 -12.62
C GLU A 15 -12.14 -9.43 -11.42
N TYR A 16 -13.47 -9.25 -11.52
CA TYR A 16 -14.29 -8.77 -10.42
C TYR A 16 -14.05 -9.56 -9.13
N GLN A 17 -13.58 -8.86 -8.10
CA GLN A 17 -13.33 -9.43 -6.79
C GLN A 17 -14.50 -9.16 -5.84
N PRO A 18 -15.19 -10.18 -5.31
CA PRO A 18 -16.29 -9.96 -4.39
C PRO A 18 -15.82 -9.31 -3.09
N LYS A 19 -16.70 -8.50 -2.50
CA LYS A 19 -16.53 -7.90 -1.18
C LYS A 19 -16.40 -8.99 -0.12
N LYS A 20 -15.55 -8.76 0.88
CA LYS A 20 -15.29 -9.71 1.97
C LYS A 20 -15.69 -9.10 3.30
N PHE A 21 -16.30 -9.92 4.14
CA PHE A 21 -16.56 -9.55 5.52
C PHE A 21 -15.34 -9.87 6.37
N VAL A 22 -14.98 -8.94 7.24
CA VAL A 22 -13.93 -9.13 8.23
C VAL A 22 -14.57 -9.24 9.60
N LYS A 23 -14.03 -10.16 10.41
CA LYS A 23 -14.49 -10.37 11.77
C LYS A 23 -14.08 -9.18 12.65
N THR A 24 -15.08 -8.41 13.07
CA THR A 24 -14.91 -7.36 14.08
C THR A 24 -15.08 -7.96 15.45
N LEU A 25 -14.06 -7.78 16.29
CA LEU A 25 -14.02 -8.35 17.63
C LEU A 25 -14.68 -7.43 18.66
N GLU A 26 -14.41 -6.13 18.56
CA GLU A 26 -14.94 -5.12 19.47
C GLU A 26 -15.35 -3.88 18.66
N PRO A 27 -16.60 -3.80 18.19
CA PRO A 27 -17.07 -2.69 17.38
C PRO A 27 -17.21 -1.39 18.17
N PHE A 28 -17.17 -1.41 19.51
CA PHE A 28 -17.41 -0.27 20.39
C PHE A 28 -16.20 0.05 21.29
N LEU A 29 -14.97 -0.07 20.74
CA LEU A 29 -13.72 0.04 21.49
C LEU A 29 -13.48 1.46 22.05
N GLU A 30 -13.79 2.52 21.29
CA GLU A 30 -13.54 3.91 21.74
C GLU A 30 -14.68 4.49 22.59
N VAL A 31 -15.93 4.17 22.23
CA VAL A 31 -17.14 4.73 22.84
C VAL A 31 -18.23 3.67 22.92
N LYS A 32 -19.12 3.80 23.91
CA LYS A 32 -20.31 2.95 24.03
C LYS A 32 -21.19 3.04 22.79
N ARG A 33 -21.93 1.96 22.50
CA ARG A 33 -22.85 1.84 21.36
C ARG A 33 -23.79 3.03 21.18
N GLU A 34 -24.41 3.52 22.26
CA GLU A 34 -25.33 4.66 22.25
C GLU A 34 -24.68 5.95 21.70
N ASN A 35 -23.37 6.07 21.88
CA ASN A 35 -22.56 7.23 21.48
C ASN A 35 -21.79 6.98 20.19
N TRP A 36 -22.02 5.85 19.52
CA TRP A 36 -21.30 5.46 18.32
C TRP A 36 -21.77 6.26 17.11
N LYS A 37 -21.15 7.41 16.89
CA LYS A 37 -21.43 8.34 15.78
C LYS A 37 -20.13 8.93 15.24
N PRO A 38 -20.14 9.52 14.02
CA PRO A 38 -18.96 10.19 13.49
C PRO A 38 -18.38 11.24 14.44
N ILE A 39 -17.06 11.31 14.50
CA ILE A 39 -16.27 12.22 15.32
C ILE A 39 -15.53 13.18 14.38
N LYS A 40 -15.67 14.48 14.60
CA LYS A 40 -14.93 15.51 13.85
C LYS A 40 -13.45 15.45 14.20
N VAL A 41 -12.61 15.47 13.17
CA VAL A 41 -11.15 15.46 13.31
C VAL A 41 -10.65 16.85 13.73
N GLY A 42 -9.80 16.90 14.76
CA GLY A 42 -9.35 18.12 15.43
C GLY A 42 -8.30 18.95 14.67
N GLY A 43 -7.77 18.45 13.55
CA GLY A 43 -6.85 19.19 12.68
C GLY A 43 -5.45 19.42 13.27
N ASN A 44 -5.12 18.79 14.40
CA ASN A 44 -3.79 18.88 15.01
C ASN A 44 -2.80 18.01 14.24
N LEU A 45 -1.82 18.65 13.61
CA LEU A 45 -0.84 17.98 12.76
C LEU A 45 0.51 17.89 13.46
N PRO A 46 1.17 16.71 13.44
CA PRO A 46 2.53 16.57 13.93
C PRO A 46 3.52 17.53 13.23
N PRO A 47 4.59 17.96 13.93
CA PRO A 47 5.59 18.86 13.36
C PRO A 47 6.39 18.17 12.24
N LYS A 48 6.78 16.91 12.43
CA LYS A 48 7.49 16.11 11.43
C LYS A 48 6.64 14.91 11.03
N ILE A 49 6.36 14.80 9.73
CA ILE A 49 5.53 13.74 9.18
C ILE A 49 6.30 13.04 8.07
N VAL A 50 6.43 11.72 8.16
CA VAL A 50 7.07 10.89 7.13
C VAL A 50 6.03 10.03 6.43
N PHE A 51 5.98 10.12 5.11
CA PHE A 51 5.14 9.28 4.27
C PHE A 51 5.98 8.15 3.67
N ILE A 52 5.53 6.91 3.81
CA ILE A 52 6.19 5.73 3.25
C ILE A 52 5.27 5.10 2.19
N ASP A 53 5.86 4.83 1.03
CA ASP A 53 5.17 4.13 -0.05
C ASP A 53 6.17 3.32 -0.90
N GLY A 54 5.61 2.38 -1.68
CA GLY A 54 6.31 1.51 -2.58
C GLY A 54 5.68 1.51 -3.97
N VAL A 55 6.52 1.44 -5.00
CA VAL A 55 6.09 1.31 -6.39
C VAL A 55 6.75 0.10 -7.02
N ARG A 56 6.05 -0.53 -7.96
CA ARG A 56 6.63 -1.61 -8.78
C ARG A 56 6.21 -1.46 -10.23
N ARG A 57 7.05 -1.94 -11.14
CA ARG A 57 6.75 -2.04 -12.56
C ARG A 57 7.34 -3.34 -13.12
N THR A 58 6.47 -4.21 -13.62
CA THR A 58 6.89 -5.35 -14.43
C THR A 58 7.45 -4.81 -15.74
N GLU A 59 8.73 -5.08 -15.98
CA GLU A 59 9.44 -4.64 -17.18
C GLU A 59 9.22 -5.62 -18.34
N TYR A 60 9.24 -6.92 -18.02
CA TYR A 60 9.06 -8.00 -18.99
C TYR A 60 8.50 -9.26 -18.30
N ARG A 61 7.62 -10.01 -18.96
CA ARG A 61 7.12 -11.32 -18.50
C ARG A 61 7.60 -12.40 -19.47
N VAL A 62 7.99 -13.55 -18.95
CA VAL A 62 8.49 -14.69 -19.72
C VAL A 62 7.81 -15.97 -19.26
N GLU A 63 7.67 -16.90 -20.19
CA GLU A 63 7.44 -18.30 -19.93
C GLU A 63 8.78 -19.02 -20.09
N ILE A 64 9.05 -19.99 -19.22
CA ILE A 64 10.32 -20.68 -19.13
C ILE A 64 10.07 -22.12 -19.56
N PHE A 65 10.80 -22.55 -20.59
CA PHE A 65 10.73 -23.91 -21.12
C PHE A 65 12.10 -24.59 -21.00
N ASP A 66 12.06 -25.90 -20.77
CA ASP A 66 13.21 -26.82 -20.84
C ASP A 66 13.02 -27.72 -22.06
N GLY A 67 13.65 -27.37 -23.18
CA GLY A 67 13.23 -27.87 -24.49
C GLY A 67 11.77 -27.50 -24.75
N ASN A 68 10.91 -28.51 -24.94
CA ASN A 68 9.46 -28.31 -25.15
C ASN A 68 8.63 -28.42 -23.85
N ARG A 69 9.27 -28.68 -22.71
CA ARG A 69 8.57 -28.82 -21.42
C ARG A 69 8.40 -27.45 -20.76
N PHE A 70 7.17 -27.08 -20.47
CA PHE A 70 6.89 -25.89 -19.66
C PHE A 70 7.44 -26.09 -18.23
N ALA A 71 8.35 -25.21 -17.81
CA ALA A 71 8.98 -25.25 -16.50
C ALA A 71 8.38 -24.24 -15.52
N GLY A 72 7.82 -23.13 -16.01
CA GLY A 72 7.14 -22.12 -15.20
C GLY A 72 7.13 -20.73 -15.86
N GLU A 73 6.83 -19.71 -15.06
CA GLU A 73 6.80 -18.31 -15.46
C GLU A 73 7.89 -17.49 -14.75
N GLY A 74 8.24 -16.34 -15.35
CA GLY A 74 9.12 -15.35 -14.75
C GLY A 74 8.72 -13.92 -15.07
N ILE A 75 9.09 -12.98 -14.20
CA ILE A 75 8.96 -11.55 -14.42
C ILE A 75 10.27 -10.83 -14.12
N PHE A 76 10.69 -9.99 -15.06
CA PHE A 76 11.66 -8.93 -14.80
C PHE A 76 10.89 -7.75 -14.20
N ILE A 77 11.27 -7.32 -13.01
CA ILE A 77 10.53 -6.31 -12.25
C ILE A 77 11.47 -5.31 -11.58
N SER A 78 11.12 -4.02 -11.68
CA SER A 78 11.73 -2.96 -10.89
C SER A 78 10.82 -2.65 -9.70
N ILE A 79 11.38 -2.61 -8.49
CA ILE A 79 10.66 -2.31 -7.25
C ILE A 79 11.38 -1.16 -6.55
N GLY A 80 10.63 -0.13 -6.17
CA GLY A 80 11.12 1.01 -5.40
C GLY A 80 10.34 1.15 -4.10
N ALA A 81 11.00 1.57 -3.03
CA ALA A 81 10.36 2.00 -1.79
C ALA A 81 11.09 3.23 -1.25
N GLY A 82 10.36 4.14 -0.61
CA GLY A 82 10.97 5.37 -0.08
C GLY A 82 10.17 6.04 1.01
N ALA A 83 10.74 7.11 1.55
CA ALA A 83 10.19 7.92 2.62
C ALA A 83 10.35 9.41 2.32
N LEU A 84 9.23 10.13 2.29
CA LEU A 84 9.18 11.59 2.15
C LEU A 84 8.88 12.24 3.49
N LEU A 85 9.80 13.05 4.01
CA LEU A 85 9.59 13.91 5.17
C LEU A 85 8.95 15.22 4.74
N ILE A 86 7.98 15.64 5.56
CA ILE A 86 7.47 17.00 5.61
C ILE A 86 7.78 17.53 7.01
N ASP A 87 8.65 18.53 7.08
CA ASP A 87 9.00 19.22 8.32
C ASP A 87 8.27 20.56 8.39
N ARG A 88 7.40 20.71 9.38
CA ARG A 88 6.58 21.88 9.67
C ARG A 88 7.02 22.58 10.96
N SER A 89 8.14 22.15 11.55
CA SER A 89 8.72 22.80 12.74
C SER A 89 9.50 24.06 12.42
N LEU A 90 9.82 24.26 11.14
CA LEU A 90 10.53 25.42 10.61
C LEU A 90 9.55 26.51 10.15
N ASP A 91 10.02 27.75 10.04
CA ASP A 91 9.23 28.89 9.54
C ASP A 91 8.68 28.67 8.12
N ARG A 92 9.36 27.82 7.33
CA ARG A 92 8.90 27.34 6.02
C ARG A 92 8.83 25.83 6.03
N VAL A 93 7.74 25.28 5.50
CA VAL A 93 7.58 23.83 5.37
C VAL A 93 8.66 23.29 4.43
N ASP A 94 9.47 22.36 4.93
CA ASP A 94 10.52 21.68 4.15
C ASP A 94 10.05 20.27 3.73
N TYR A 95 10.46 19.88 2.52
CA TYR A 95 10.11 18.59 1.92
C TYR A 95 11.40 17.86 1.54
N LYS A 96 11.64 16.70 2.15
CA LYS A 96 12.90 15.97 1.96
C LYS A 96 12.66 14.48 1.74
N LEU A 97 13.22 13.95 0.66
CA LEU A 97 13.28 12.50 0.46
C LEU A 97 14.37 11.93 1.38
N LEU A 98 13.94 11.34 2.51
CA LEU A 98 14.86 10.83 3.55
C LEU A 98 15.55 9.55 3.13
N TYR A 99 14.80 8.65 2.51
CA TYR A 99 15.28 7.34 2.13
C TYR A 99 14.62 6.91 0.82
N ARG A 100 15.39 6.24 -0.03
CA ARG A 100 14.92 5.64 -1.28
C ARG A 100 15.76 4.43 -1.61
N ASN A 101 15.11 3.37 -2.05
CA ASN A 101 15.78 2.16 -2.49
C ASN A 101 15.07 1.63 -3.72
N VAL A 102 15.82 1.41 -4.81
CA VAL A 102 15.32 0.78 -6.03
C VAL A 102 16.12 -0.48 -6.27
N LYS A 103 15.42 -1.60 -6.38
CA LYS A 103 15.99 -2.91 -6.68
C LYS A 103 15.30 -3.52 -7.89
N ARG A 104 16.01 -4.39 -8.57
CA ARG A 104 15.54 -5.06 -9.79
C ARG A 104 15.74 -6.55 -9.64
N TYR A 105 14.70 -7.29 -9.99
CA TYR A 105 14.66 -8.73 -9.80
C TYR A 105 14.16 -9.45 -11.04
N PHE A 106 14.70 -10.63 -11.28
CA PHE A 106 14.04 -11.64 -12.09
C PHE A 106 13.38 -12.64 -11.14
N ILE A 107 12.07 -12.55 -10.98
CA ILE A 107 11.30 -13.43 -10.09
C ILE A 107 10.66 -14.53 -10.93
N HIS A 108 10.92 -15.80 -10.62
CA HIS A 108 10.32 -16.93 -11.34
C HIS A 108 9.82 -18.03 -10.41
N ASN A 109 8.93 -18.88 -10.91
CA ASN A 109 8.47 -20.09 -10.22
C ASN A 109 8.91 -21.39 -10.94
N ALA A 110 9.89 -21.28 -11.85
CA ALA A 110 10.35 -22.39 -12.68
C ALA A 110 10.86 -23.60 -11.88
N LYS A 111 10.46 -24.81 -12.28
CA LYS A 111 10.81 -26.06 -11.60
C LYS A 111 11.69 -26.96 -12.46
N GLY A 112 12.68 -27.59 -11.83
CA GLY A 112 13.51 -28.61 -12.48
C GLY A 112 14.41 -28.06 -13.60
N VAL A 113 14.70 -26.75 -13.57
CA VAL A 113 15.59 -26.05 -14.51
C VAL A 113 16.55 -25.17 -13.74
N LYS A 114 17.77 -24.99 -14.27
CA LYS A 114 18.75 -24.08 -13.68
C LYS A 114 18.57 -22.69 -14.27
N VAL A 115 18.08 -21.75 -13.46
CA VAL A 115 17.97 -20.34 -13.84
C VAL A 115 19.25 -19.59 -13.43
N PRO A 116 19.81 -18.71 -14.28
CA PRO A 116 20.94 -17.87 -13.90
C PRO A 116 20.67 -17.06 -12.63
N PRO A 117 21.65 -16.90 -11.72
CA PRO A 117 21.45 -16.18 -10.46
C PRO A 117 21.27 -14.66 -10.64
N ARG A 118 21.66 -14.14 -11.81
CA ARG A 118 21.50 -12.73 -12.18
C ARG A 118 21.40 -12.58 -13.69
N TRP A 119 20.80 -11.48 -14.13
CA TRP A 119 20.67 -11.11 -15.54
C TRP A 119 21.22 -9.71 -15.74
N GLU A 120 22.12 -9.55 -16.71
CA GLU A 120 22.76 -8.27 -17.02
C GLU A 120 22.41 -7.82 -18.44
N THR A 121 22.08 -6.54 -18.59
CA THR A 121 21.95 -5.89 -19.90
C THR A 121 22.54 -4.49 -19.86
N THR A 122 23.29 -4.10 -20.88
CA THR A 122 23.86 -2.75 -20.97
C THR A 122 22.78 -1.73 -21.37
N VAL A 123 22.77 -0.55 -20.78
CA VAL A 123 21.92 0.59 -21.18
C VAL A 123 22.81 1.84 -21.27
N GLY A 124 23.19 2.24 -22.48
CA GLY A 124 24.25 3.23 -22.67
C GLY A 124 25.58 2.69 -22.15
N GLU A 125 26.21 3.40 -21.23
CA GLU A 125 27.45 2.97 -20.55
C GLU A 125 27.20 2.21 -19.24
N THR A 126 25.94 2.14 -18.79
CA THR A 126 25.58 1.55 -17.49
C THR A 126 25.14 0.10 -17.66
N LYS A 127 25.46 -0.75 -16.67
CA LYS A 127 24.87 -2.10 -16.57
C LYS A 127 23.58 -2.07 -15.78
N LEU A 128 22.53 -2.65 -16.34
CA LEU A 128 21.28 -2.95 -15.67
C LEU A 128 21.31 -4.40 -15.21
N VAL A 129 21.23 -4.62 -13.90
CA VAL A 129 21.29 -5.95 -13.27
C VAL A 129 19.94 -6.28 -12.65
N PHE A 130 19.47 -7.50 -12.90
CA PHE A 130 18.32 -8.10 -12.23
C PHE A 130 18.79 -9.32 -11.43
N GLU A 131 18.66 -9.26 -10.11
CA GLU A 131 18.98 -10.39 -9.24
C GLU A 131 17.85 -11.43 -9.30
N THR A 132 18.18 -12.71 -9.43
CA THR A 132 17.18 -13.76 -9.53
C THR A 132 16.61 -14.12 -8.15
N MET A 133 15.30 -14.32 -8.09
CA MET A 133 14.61 -14.83 -6.91
C MET A 133 13.64 -15.93 -7.28
N ASP A 134 13.74 -17.06 -6.58
CA ASP A 134 12.75 -18.11 -6.62
C ASP A 134 11.47 -17.67 -5.88
N SER A 135 10.35 -17.68 -6.59
CA SER A 135 9.02 -17.49 -6.05
C SER A 135 8.49 -18.84 -5.56
N PRO A 136 8.16 -18.99 -4.26
CA PRO A 136 7.44 -20.15 -3.76
C PRO A 136 5.94 -20.12 -4.13
N MET A 137 5.46 -19.05 -4.75
CA MET A 137 4.06 -18.86 -5.12
C MET A 137 3.86 -19.16 -6.61
N GLU A 138 2.71 -19.75 -6.94
CA GLU A 138 2.29 -19.93 -8.34
C GLU A 138 2.21 -18.57 -9.04
N ASN A 139 1.57 -17.59 -8.41
CA ASN A 139 1.54 -16.22 -8.93
C ASN A 139 2.80 -15.44 -8.50
N VAL A 140 3.78 -15.34 -9.41
CA VAL A 140 5.02 -14.55 -9.21
C VAL A 140 4.75 -13.08 -8.87
N SER A 141 3.61 -12.52 -9.28
CA SER A 141 3.22 -11.15 -8.97
C SER A 141 2.79 -10.98 -7.51
N GLU A 142 2.17 -12.01 -6.90
CA GLU A 142 1.85 -12.00 -5.46
C GLU A 142 3.14 -12.03 -4.63
N TYR A 143 4.13 -12.82 -5.05
CA TYR A 143 5.44 -12.83 -4.40
C TYR A 143 6.16 -11.48 -4.51
N ALA A 144 6.10 -10.84 -5.69
CA ALA A 144 6.64 -9.50 -5.88
C ALA A 144 5.99 -8.44 -4.96
N ASN A 145 4.69 -8.53 -4.70
CA ASN A 145 4.02 -7.67 -3.71
C ASN A 145 4.60 -7.89 -2.30
N GLY A 146 4.90 -9.14 -1.94
CA GLY A 146 5.58 -9.48 -0.70
C GLY A 146 6.99 -8.89 -0.61
N VAL A 147 7.76 -8.89 -1.71
CA VAL A 147 9.08 -8.25 -1.78
C VAL A 147 8.97 -6.74 -1.58
N MET A 148 8.02 -6.08 -2.24
CA MET A 148 7.78 -4.63 -2.06
C MET A 148 7.41 -4.30 -0.61
N LYS A 149 6.49 -5.05 0.01
CA LYS A 149 6.14 -4.89 1.44
C LYS A 149 7.35 -5.02 2.37
N LYS A 150 8.28 -5.96 2.08
CA LYS A 150 9.54 -6.08 2.84
C LYS A 150 10.41 -4.85 2.68
N MET A 151 10.55 -4.32 1.46
CA MET A 151 11.31 -3.09 1.23
C MET A 151 10.71 -1.89 1.97
N GLU A 152 9.38 -1.72 1.97
CA GLU A 152 8.70 -0.66 2.73
C GLU A 152 8.91 -0.80 4.25
N LEU A 153 8.93 -2.02 4.78
CA LEU A 153 9.28 -2.29 6.17
C LEU A 153 10.73 -1.91 6.50
N GLU A 154 11.65 -2.15 5.57
CA GLU A 154 13.04 -1.69 5.71
C GLU A 154 13.09 -0.17 5.76
N VAL A 155 12.37 0.53 4.87
CA VAL A 155 12.25 1.99 4.92
C VAL A 155 11.72 2.46 6.28
N LEU A 156 10.62 1.85 6.76
CA LEU A 156 10.06 2.18 8.07
C LEU A 156 11.10 2.05 9.19
N ARG A 157 11.91 0.98 9.19
CA ARG A 157 12.97 0.79 10.19
C ARG A 157 14.05 1.87 10.11
N GLN A 158 14.37 2.38 8.92
CA GLN A 158 15.39 3.40 8.72
C GLN A 158 14.95 4.79 9.18
N VAL A 159 13.65 5.10 9.07
CA VAL A 159 13.12 6.45 9.35
C VAL A 159 12.35 6.57 10.66
N TYR A 160 12.05 5.44 11.31
CA TYR A 160 11.31 5.43 12.56
C TYR A 160 12.10 6.08 13.69
N GLY A 161 11.49 7.08 14.34
CA GLY A 161 12.04 7.81 15.48
C GLY A 161 10.91 8.34 16.36
N SER A 162 11.22 8.67 17.61
CA SER A 162 10.22 9.13 18.59
C SER A 162 9.63 10.52 18.27
N ASP A 163 10.34 11.35 17.52
CA ASP A 163 9.97 12.72 17.15
C ASP A 163 9.23 12.82 15.80
N ILE A 164 9.01 11.69 15.12
CA ILE A 164 8.42 11.64 13.78
C ILE A 164 7.09 10.88 13.83
N PHE A 165 6.08 11.43 13.15
CA PHE A 165 4.84 10.71 12.86
C PHE A 165 4.89 10.09 11.47
N VAL A 166 4.70 8.79 11.37
CA VAL A 166 4.81 8.04 10.12
C VAL A 166 3.43 7.65 9.60
N VAL A 167 3.15 7.97 8.34
CA VAL A 167 2.02 7.46 7.57
C VAL A 167 2.55 6.50 6.51
N SER A 168 2.23 5.22 6.64
CA SER A 168 2.56 4.21 5.63
C SER A 168 1.32 3.94 4.77
N ASP A 169 1.45 4.03 3.44
CA ASP A 169 0.38 3.58 2.54
C ASP A 169 0.23 2.05 2.59
N GLY A 170 -1.00 1.58 2.39
CA GLY A 170 -1.36 0.17 2.42
C GLY A 170 -1.65 -0.39 3.82
N PRO A 171 -2.03 -1.67 3.90
CA PRO A 171 -2.36 -2.33 5.16
C PRO A 171 -1.13 -2.47 6.07
N VAL A 172 -1.39 -2.71 7.36
CA VAL A 172 -0.37 -3.01 8.38
C VAL A 172 0.66 -4.02 7.85
N LYS A 173 1.94 -3.64 7.99
CA LYS A 173 3.07 -4.40 7.46
C LYS A 173 3.80 -5.22 8.53
N THR A 174 3.56 -4.95 9.82
CA THR A 174 4.17 -5.64 10.96
C THR A 174 3.14 -5.90 12.05
N THR A 175 3.31 -6.97 12.83
CA THR A 175 2.44 -7.25 13.99
C THR A 175 2.83 -6.45 15.23
N LYS A 176 4.01 -5.83 15.24
CA LYS A 176 4.48 -5.00 16.35
C LYS A 176 3.78 -3.65 16.33
N PHE A 177 3.10 -3.30 17.42
CA PHE A 177 2.61 -1.94 17.63
C PHE A 177 3.80 -0.97 17.77
N LEU A 178 3.80 0.09 16.97
CA LEU A 178 4.80 1.14 16.96
C LEU A 178 4.09 2.47 17.24
N PRO A 179 4.39 3.16 18.35
CA PRO A 179 3.89 4.51 18.59
C PRO A 179 4.19 5.42 17.39
N ASN A 180 3.31 6.37 17.09
CA ASN A 180 3.45 7.33 15.99
C ASN A 180 3.49 6.73 14.57
N VAL A 181 3.18 5.45 14.37
CA VAL A 181 3.04 4.86 13.02
C VAL A 181 1.57 4.53 12.75
N ILE A 182 1.03 5.06 11.66
CA ILE A 182 -0.31 4.74 11.17
C ILE A 182 -0.23 4.17 9.75
N TYR A 183 -1.10 3.20 9.46
CA TYR A 183 -1.25 2.63 8.13
C TYR A 183 -2.54 3.14 7.50
N LEU A 184 -2.46 3.56 6.24
CA LEU A 184 -3.59 4.13 5.51
C LEU A 184 -4.01 3.21 4.37
N VAL A 185 -5.22 2.68 4.45
CA VAL A 185 -5.81 1.74 3.49
C VAL A 185 -6.94 2.42 2.74
N LYS A 186 -6.85 2.49 1.41
CA LYS A 186 -7.91 3.04 0.55
C LYS A 186 -8.82 1.97 -0.06
N GLU A 187 -8.47 0.69 0.12
CA GLU A 187 -9.22 -0.42 -0.43
C GLU A 187 -10.55 -0.58 0.29
N SER A 188 -11.65 -0.46 -0.45
CA SER A 188 -13.02 -0.58 0.08
C SER A 188 -13.57 -2.01 -0.02
N ARG A 189 -12.75 -3.00 -0.42
CA ARG A 189 -13.18 -4.40 -0.64
C ARG A 189 -13.71 -5.09 0.62
N TYR A 190 -13.19 -4.70 1.77
CA TYR A 190 -13.42 -5.37 3.04
C TYR A 190 -14.37 -4.55 3.93
N PHE A 191 -15.42 -5.21 4.44
CA PHE A 191 -16.40 -4.61 5.36
C PHE A 191 -16.15 -5.05 6.80
N TYR A 192 -15.95 -4.08 7.69
CA TYR A 192 -15.58 -4.29 9.10
C TYR A 192 -16.67 -3.76 10.06
N LEU A 193 -17.70 -3.08 9.56
CA LEU A 193 -18.74 -2.47 10.39
C LEU A 193 -20.08 -3.15 10.13
N GLN A 194 -20.12 -4.48 10.27
CA GLN A 194 -21.33 -5.27 10.08
C GLN A 194 -22.48 -4.77 10.97
N GLY A 195 -23.58 -4.33 10.36
CA GLY A 195 -24.73 -3.74 11.05
C GLY A 195 -24.55 -2.28 11.47
N LEU A 196 -23.42 -1.66 11.11
CA LEU A 196 -23.08 -0.25 11.38
C LEU A 196 -22.68 0.50 10.08
N GLU A 197 -22.95 -0.09 8.91
CA GLU A 197 -22.59 0.47 7.60
C GLU A 197 -23.23 1.83 7.35
N GLU A 198 -24.37 2.10 7.97
CA GLU A 198 -25.05 3.39 7.89
C GLU A 198 -24.14 4.57 8.29
N VAL A 199 -23.26 4.36 9.27
CA VAL A 199 -22.28 5.36 9.69
C VAL A 199 -21.32 5.70 8.54
N LEU A 200 -20.92 4.71 7.74
CA LEU A 200 -20.05 4.92 6.58
C LEU A 200 -20.76 5.67 5.46
N PHE A 201 -22.09 5.64 5.38
CA PHE A 201 -22.83 6.43 4.40
C PHE A 201 -23.02 7.88 4.84
N ASN A 202 -23.05 8.14 6.15
CA ASN A 202 -23.35 9.46 6.71
C ASN A 202 -22.12 10.27 7.14
N ILE A 203 -20.95 9.64 7.24
CA ILE A 203 -19.70 10.30 7.62
C ILE A 203 -19.28 11.38 6.61
N LYS A 204 -19.13 12.61 7.08
CA LYS A 204 -18.81 13.81 6.27
C LYS A 204 -17.31 14.02 6.16
N GLY A 205 -16.88 14.82 5.18
CA GLY A 205 -15.47 15.18 5.00
C GLY A 205 -14.87 15.77 6.29
N GLY A 206 -13.73 15.23 6.72
CA GLY A 206 -13.08 15.62 7.98
C GLY A 206 -13.67 14.95 9.23
N GLU A 207 -14.53 13.95 9.08
CA GLU A 207 -14.99 13.10 10.18
C GLU A 207 -14.36 11.70 10.10
N ARG A 208 -14.23 11.06 11.26
CA ARG A 208 -13.86 9.65 11.41
C ARG A 208 -14.93 8.87 12.17
N THR A 209 -15.00 7.55 11.98
CA THR A 209 -15.72 6.69 12.91
C THR A 209 -14.96 6.64 14.24
N PRO A 210 -15.63 6.27 15.35
CA PRO A 210 -14.90 5.86 16.53
C PRO A 210 -14.07 4.57 16.26
N LEU A 211 -13.11 4.27 17.13
CA LEU A 211 -12.19 3.13 16.95
C LEU A 211 -12.87 1.80 17.19
N PHE A 212 -12.58 0.82 16.34
CA PHE A 212 -13.02 -0.57 16.46
C PHE A 212 -11.83 -1.54 16.41
N LEU A 213 -11.96 -2.69 17.08
CA LEU A 213 -11.00 -3.79 17.05
C LEU A 213 -11.48 -4.87 16.08
N PHE A 214 -10.60 -5.32 15.19
CA PHE A 214 -10.89 -6.37 14.23
C PHE A 214 -9.73 -7.36 14.10
N GLU A 215 -10.01 -8.51 13.50
CA GLU A 215 -9.04 -9.58 13.28
C GLU A 215 -8.97 -9.90 11.79
N GLU A 216 -7.76 -9.93 11.24
CA GLU A 216 -7.49 -10.36 9.86
C GLU A 216 -6.48 -11.50 9.84
N GLU A 217 -6.65 -12.40 8.88
CA GLU A 217 -5.66 -13.42 8.58
C GLU A 217 -4.54 -12.81 7.72
N ALA A 218 -3.34 -12.78 8.27
CA ALA A 218 -2.13 -12.46 7.54
C ALA A 218 -1.39 -13.75 7.17
N LYS A 219 -1.02 -13.90 5.89
CA LYS A 219 -0.11 -14.98 5.47
C LYS A 219 1.28 -14.67 5.99
N ARG A 220 1.86 -15.57 6.80
CA ARG A 220 3.25 -15.49 7.24
C ARG A 220 4.02 -16.67 6.68
N THR A 221 5.08 -16.38 5.92
CA THR A 221 6.00 -17.42 5.44
C THR A 221 7.20 -17.52 6.37
N LYS A 222 7.43 -18.68 6.98
CA LYS A 222 8.63 -18.98 7.79
C LYS A 222 9.15 -20.36 7.40
N GLY A 223 10.44 -20.45 7.04
CA GLY A 223 11.07 -21.72 6.65
C GLY A 223 10.40 -22.43 5.47
N GLY A 224 9.91 -21.68 4.48
CA GLY A 224 9.24 -22.24 3.29
C GLY A 224 7.77 -22.64 3.50
N LYS A 225 7.24 -22.60 4.73
CA LYS A 225 5.81 -22.83 5.01
C LYS A 225 5.07 -21.52 5.18
N THR A 226 3.89 -21.42 4.57
CA THR A 226 2.99 -20.27 4.72
C THR A 226 1.86 -20.65 5.66
N GLU A 227 1.81 -19.99 6.81
CA GLU A 227 0.77 -20.19 7.82
C GLU A 227 -0.12 -18.94 7.88
N GLY A 228 -1.42 -19.14 8.07
CA GLY A 228 -2.36 -18.06 8.39
C GLY A 228 -2.20 -17.67 9.85
N VAL A 229 -1.79 -16.42 10.10
CA VAL A 229 -1.71 -15.88 11.45
C VAL A 229 -2.81 -14.84 11.62
N LYS A 230 -3.62 -15.00 12.65
CA LYS A 230 -4.63 -14.02 13.02
C LYS A 230 -3.97 -12.83 13.69
N VAL A 231 -4.16 -11.64 13.12
CA VAL A 231 -3.60 -10.38 13.61
C VAL A 231 -4.73 -9.47 14.02
N LYS A 232 -4.73 -9.08 15.30
CA LYS A 232 -5.65 -8.07 15.82
C LYS A 232 -5.16 -6.68 15.46
N LYS A 233 -6.07 -5.83 15.01
CA LYS A 233 -5.81 -4.46 14.59
C LYS A 233 -6.87 -3.53 15.14
N VAL A 234 -6.47 -2.32 15.47
CA VAL A 234 -7.39 -1.24 15.81
C VAL A 234 -7.49 -0.35 14.58
N GLY A 235 -8.70 0.09 14.23
CA GLY A 235 -8.88 0.99 13.11
C GLY A 235 -10.06 1.93 13.26
N CYS A 236 -10.09 2.93 12.39
CA CYS A 236 -11.24 3.79 12.15
C CYS A 236 -11.32 4.14 10.67
N TYR A 237 -12.51 4.41 10.18
CA TYR A 237 -12.69 5.00 8.86
C TYR A 237 -12.66 6.52 8.96
N VAL A 238 -12.10 7.19 7.95
CA VAL A 238 -12.04 8.64 7.85
C VAL A 238 -12.46 9.07 6.45
N ARG A 239 -13.30 10.09 6.35
CA ARG A 239 -13.65 10.71 5.08
C ARG A 239 -12.66 11.82 4.77
N LEU A 240 -11.79 11.59 3.80
CA LEU A 240 -10.67 12.46 3.44
C LEU A 240 -11.14 13.82 2.90
N ALA A 241 -12.17 13.83 2.06
CA ALA A 241 -12.70 15.03 1.43
C ALA A 241 -14.22 14.94 1.26
N PRO A 242 -14.93 16.09 1.13
CA PRO A 242 -16.33 16.09 0.70
C PRO A 242 -16.48 15.36 -0.63
N VAL A 243 -17.45 14.46 -0.72
CA VAL A 243 -17.74 13.71 -1.94
C VAL A 243 -18.59 14.58 -2.85
N HIS A 244 -18.23 14.70 -4.13
CA HIS A 244 -19.09 15.36 -5.11
C HIS A 244 -20.43 14.61 -5.20
N PRO A 245 -21.59 15.30 -5.25
CA PRO A 245 -22.90 14.64 -5.22
C PRO A 245 -23.07 13.51 -6.26
N GLN A 246 -22.52 13.68 -7.46
CA GLN A 246 -22.53 12.65 -8.51
C GLN A 246 -21.70 11.41 -8.13
N MET A 247 -20.52 11.61 -7.53
CA MET A 247 -19.67 10.50 -7.05
C MET A 247 -20.31 9.77 -5.87
N ALA A 248 -21.08 10.47 -5.03
CA ALA A 248 -21.76 9.84 -3.89
C ALA A 248 -22.86 8.86 -4.34
N VAL A 249 -23.44 9.08 -5.52
CA VAL A 249 -24.41 8.16 -6.13
C VAL A 249 -23.70 6.92 -6.73
N GLU A 250 -22.54 7.12 -7.36
CA GLU A 250 -21.79 6.03 -8.01
C GLU A 250 -20.99 5.17 -7.03
N ASN A 251 -20.41 5.78 -6.00
CA ASN A 251 -19.68 5.09 -4.96
C ASN A 251 -19.78 5.89 -3.64
N PRO A 252 -20.71 5.56 -2.74
CA PRO A 252 -20.89 6.27 -1.48
C PRO A 252 -19.70 6.09 -0.52
N LEU A 253 -18.81 5.14 -0.79
CA LEU A 253 -17.57 4.92 -0.05
C LEU A 253 -16.38 5.66 -0.67
N ALA A 254 -16.54 6.32 -1.82
CA ALA A 254 -15.55 7.25 -2.33
C ALA A 254 -15.28 8.32 -1.26
N GLY A 255 -14.03 8.74 -1.08
CA GLY A 255 -13.70 9.62 0.05
C GLY A 255 -13.20 8.89 1.28
N ILE A 256 -13.51 7.60 1.45
CA ILE A 256 -13.22 6.90 2.70
C ILE A 256 -11.87 6.21 2.61
N ALA A 257 -11.01 6.46 3.59
CA ALA A 257 -9.87 5.62 3.91
C ALA A 257 -10.08 4.95 5.28
N ARG A 258 -9.44 3.80 5.49
CA ARG A 258 -9.28 3.19 6.81
C ARG A 258 -7.89 3.50 7.33
N LEU A 259 -7.83 4.01 8.56
CA LEU A 259 -6.61 4.08 9.34
C LEU A 259 -6.54 2.85 10.22
N GLU A 260 -5.37 2.23 10.30
CA GLU A 260 -5.17 1.04 11.13
C GLU A 260 -3.80 0.98 11.79
N VAL A 261 -3.74 0.35 12.95
CA VAL A 261 -2.51 -0.01 13.69
C VAL A 261 -2.62 -1.45 14.21
N PRO A 262 -1.50 -2.16 14.41
CA PRO A 262 -1.52 -3.40 15.19
C PRO A 262 -2.13 -3.14 16.57
N HIS A 263 -2.91 -4.09 17.09
CA HIS A 263 -3.42 -3.95 18.45
C HIS A 263 -2.27 -3.99 19.46
N GLY A 264 -2.15 -2.92 20.24
CA GLY A 264 -1.15 -2.74 21.28
C GLY A 264 -1.24 -1.34 21.88
N GLY A 265 -0.59 -1.12 23.03
CA GLY A 265 -0.72 0.12 23.80
C GLY A 265 -2.06 0.23 24.54
N ASP A 266 -2.22 1.29 25.32
CA ASP A 266 -3.49 1.61 25.97
C ASP A 266 -4.44 2.38 25.03
N LEU A 267 -5.72 2.46 25.41
CA LEU A 267 -6.75 3.15 24.61
C LEU A 267 -6.44 4.64 24.42
N LYS A 268 -5.78 5.29 25.38
CA LYS A 268 -5.45 6.72 25.31
C LYS A 268 -4.46 6.98 24.17
N LEU A 269 -3.40 6.18 24.11
CA LEU A 269 -2.39 6.26 23.05
C LEU A 269 -2.97 5.90 21.68
N LEU A 270 -3.80 4.86 21.61
CA LEU A 270 -4.49 4.48 20.37
C LEU A 270 -5.35 5.63 19.82
N LYS A 271 -6.13 6.28 20.69
CA LYS A 271 -6.92 7.46 20.31
C LYS A 271 -6.06 8.61 19.81
N GLU A 272 -4.95 8.90 20.50
CA GLU A 272 -4.04 9.97 20.11
C GLU A 272 -3.42 9.74 18.73
N ILE A 273 -2.92 8.53 18.45
CA ILE A 273 -2.32 8.18 17.17
C ILE A 273 -3.35 8.22 16.04
N MET A 274 -4.57 7.70 16.29
CA MET A 274 -5.65 7.72 15.29
C MET A 274 -6.12 9.13 14.98
N GLU A 275 -6.20 10.01 15.99
CA GLU A 275 -6.57 11.41 15.81
C GLU A 275 -5.52 12.19 15.00
N LYS A 276 -4.22 11.99 15.30
CA LYS A 276 -3.12 12.52 14.49
C LYS A 276 -3.17 11.99 13.07
N GLY A 277 -3.34 10.68 12.91
CA GLY A 277 -3.43 10.02 11.59
C GLY A 277 -4.59 10.56 10.74
N ALA A 278 -5.76 10.73 11.34
CA ALA A 278 -6.93 11.30 10.67
C ALA A 278 -6.69 12.76 10.28
N SER A 279 -6.08 13.56 11.17
CA SER A 279 -5.73 14.96 10.88
C SER A 279 -4.77 15.05 9.70
N VAL A 280 -3.72 14.23 9.68
CA VAL A 280 -2.75 14.15 8.57
C VAL A 280 -3.43 13.73 7.27
N ALA A 281 -4.24 12.67 7.31
CA ALA A 281 -4.91 12.16 6.12
C ALA A 281 -5.87 13.19 5.51
N VAL A 282 -6.68 13.87 6.32
CA VAL A 282 -7.62 14.91 5.85
C VAL A 282 -6.87 16.13 5.30
N TYR A 283 -5.81 16.58 5.98
CA TYR A 283 -5.04 17.76 5.54
C TYR A 283 -4.39 17.53 4.18
N PHE A 284 -3.69 16.41 3.99
CA PHE A 284 -2.96 16.12 2.75
C PHE A 284 -3.83 15.53 1.64
N ALA A 285 -5.10 15.22 1.91
CA ALA A 285 -6.06 14.86 0.87
C ALA A 285 -6.65 16.08 0.15
N ASN A 286 -6.84 17.20 0.89
CA ASN A 286 -7.53 18.41 0.44
C ASN A 286 -6.60 19.48 -0.17
N ASP A 287 -5.47 19.10 -0.76
CA ASP A 287 -4.54 20.06 -1.38
C ASP A 287 -5.24 20.87 -2.51
N PRO A 288 -5.34 22.21 -2.40
CA PRO A 288 -6.03 23.06 -3.38
C PRO A 288 -5.42 23.03 -4.79
N LEU A 289 -4.15 22.63 -4.91
CA LEU A 289 -3.43 22.54 -6.19
C LEU A 289 -3.68 21.21 -6.92
N ARG A 290 -4.54 20.36 -6.37
CA ARG A 290 -4.81 19.01 -6.88
C ARG A 290 -5.88 19.01 -7.98
N ASP A 291 -5.64 18.18 -8.98
CA ASP A 291 -6.66 17.77 -9.96
C ASP A 291 -7.80 17.00 -9.26
N ARG A 292 -9.01 17.58 -9.24
CA ARG A 292 -10.24 17.00 -8.69
C ARG A 292 -10.63 15.66 -9.35
N ARG A 293 -10.03 15.29 -10.49
CA ARG A 293 -10.29 14.03 -11.21
C ARG A 293 -9.33 12.90 -10.80
N SER A 294 -8.28 13.19 -10.04
CA SER A 294 -7.28 12.17 -9.68
C SER A 294 -7.73 11.34 -8.47
N PRO A 295 -7.52 10.01 -8.49
CA PRO A 295 -7.88 9.10 -7.40
C PRO A 295 -7.22 9.57 -6.09
N GLN A 296 -7.91 9.38 -4.97
CA GLN A 296 -7.72 10.07 -3.69
C GLN A 296 -6.42 9.73 -2.91
N ASN A 297 -5.27 9.62 -3.57
CA ASN A 297 -3.95 9.54 -2.92
C ASN A 297 -3.62 10.82 -2.15
N LEU A 298 -2.98 10.73 -0.99
CA LEU A 298 -2.50 11.94 -0.29
C LEU A 298 -1.40 12.60 -1.15
N THR A 299 -1.37 13.93 -1.26
CA THR A 299 -0.39 14.63 -2.12
C THR A 299 1.06 14.20 -1.87
N PRO A 300 1.53 14.04 -0.61
CA PRO A 300 2.90 13.59 -0.35
C PRO A 300 3.20 12.18 -0.86
N ILE A 301 2.21 11.28 -0.76
CA ILE A 301 2.31 9.91 -1.29
C ILE A 301 2.43 9.97 -2.81
N ALA A 302 1.56 10.73 -3.49
CA ALA A 302 1.62 10.88 -4.95
C ALA A 302 2.96 11.49 -5.43
N ALA A 303 3.50 12.46 -4.69
CA ALA A 303 4.82 13.04 -4.98
C ALA A 303 5.94 12.01 -4.81
N LEU A 304 5.90 11.22 -3.74
CA LEU A 304 6.83 10.13 -3.50
C LEU A 304 6.74 9.06 -4.60
N GLU A 305 5.54 8.61 -4.97
CA GLU A 305 5.32 7.66 -6.06
C GLU A 305 5.91 8.17 -7.38
N LYS A 306 5.67 9.44 -7.72
CA LYS A 306 6.20 10.07 -8.93
C LYS A 306 7.72 10.02 -8.96
N GLU A 307 8.37 10.36 -7.84
CA GLU A 307 9.83 10.33 -7.74
C GLU A 307 10.38 8.91 -7.77
N LEU A 308 9.77 7.96 -7.05
CA LEU A 308 10.17 6.55 -7.11
C LEU A 308 10.02 5.97 -8.51
N ARG A 309 8.92 6.27 -9.22
CA ARG A 309 8.72 5.86 -10.62
C ARG A 309 9.76 6.44 -11.56
N ARG A 310 10.18 7.69 -11.35
CA ARG A 310 11.30 8.30 -12.09
C ARG A 310 12.59 7.51 -11.87
N LEU A 311 12.86 7.08 -10.64
CA LEU A 311 14.05 6.30 -10.27
C LEU A 311 14.04 4.86 -10.80
N LEU A 312 12.87 4.28 -11.09
CA LEU A 312 12.80 2.98 -11.78
C LEU A 312 13.40 3.04 -13.19
N GLY A 313 13.48 4.24 -13.80
CA GLY A 313 13.96 4.48 -15.15
C GLY A 313 12.85 4.40 -16.21
N LYS A 314 13.22 4.64 -17.47
CA LYS A 314 12.27 4.63 -18.60
C LYS A 314 11.90 3.20 -19.00
N TYR A 315 10.59 2.91 -19.01
CA TYR A 315 10.05 1.58 -19.26
C TYR A 315 10.47 1.05 -20.64
N GLU A 316 10.33 1.88 -21.68
CA GLU A 316 10.54 1.47 -23.07
C GLU A 316 11.99 1.03 -23.32
N ILE A 317 12.94 1.75 -22.71
CA ILE A 317 14.37 1.44 -22.82
C ILE A 317 14.68 0.13 -22.09
N ILE A 318 14.24 0.00 -20.83
CA ILE A 318 14.51 -1.17 -20.02
C ILE A 318 13.89 -2.42 -20.65
N ARG A 319 12.60 -2.35 -21.01
CA ARG A 319 11.87 -3.44 -21.67
C ARG A 319 12.57 -3.88 -22.96
N ARG A 320 12.96 -2.93 -23.81
CA ARG A 320 13.67 -3.23 -25.06
C ARG A 320 14.98 -3.96 -24.79
N ARG A 321 15.77 -3.48 -23.83
CA ARG A 321 17.09 -4.06 -23.52
C ARG A 321 17.00 -5.44 -22.89
N VAL A 322 16.05 -5.66 -21.98
CA VAL A 322 15.73 -7.00 -21.46
C VAL A 322 15.33 -7.93 -22.61
N GLY A 323 14.43 -7.50 -23.50
CA GLY A 323 14.00 -8.29 -24.66
C GLY A 323 15.17 -8.65 -25.59
N THR A 324 16.05 -7.70 -25.93
CA THR A 324 17.23 -7.96 -26.76
C THR A 324 18.18 -8.97 -26.11
N THR A 325 18.44 -8.85 -24.81
CA THR A 325 19.27 -9.82 -24.07
C THR A 325 18.66 -11.22 -24.13
N LEU A 326 17.35 -11.35 -23.90
CA LEU A 326 16.67 -12.65 -24.00
C LEU A 326 16.74 -13.24 -25.40
N LEU A 327 16.54 -12.44 -26.45
CA LEU A 327 16.64 -12.90 -27.84
C LEU A 327 18.06 -13.38 -28.18
N SER A 328 19.10 -12.68 -27.72
CA SER A 328 20.49 -13.08 -27.97
C SER A 328 20.84 -14.46 -27.37
N LEU A 329 20.16 -14.85 -26.29
CA LEU A 329 20.33 -16.18 -25.71
C LEU A 329 19.67 -17.27 -26.56
N LEU A 330 18.57 -16.96 -27.25
CA LEU A 330 17.92 -17.91 -28.17
C LEU A 330 18.73 -18.09 -29.45
N SER A 331 19.32 -17.02 -29.98
CA SER A 331 20.12 -17.06 -31.22
C SER A 331 21.53 -17.63 -31.06
N GLY A 332 22.00 -17.81 -29.82
CA GLY A 332 23.31 -18.41 -29.50
C GLY A 332 23.24 -19.89 -29.12
N SER A 333 22.11 -20.57 -29.39
CA SER A 333 21.90 -22.00 -29.12
C SER A 333 22.07 -22.84 -30.37
#